data_AF-A0A6B2DE56-F1
#
_entry.id   AF-A0A6B2DE56-F1
#
_cell.length_a   1.000
_cell.length_b   1.000
_cell.length_c   1.000
_cell.angle_alpha   90.00
_cell.angle_beta   90.00
_cell.angle_gamma   90.00
#
_symmetry.space_group_name_H-M   'P 1'
#
loop_
_entity.id
_entity.type
_entity.pdbx_description
1 polymer ?
#
loop_
_entity_poly.entity_id
_entity_poly.type
_entity_poly.pdbx_seq_one_letter_code
_entity_poly.pdbx_strand_id
1 'polypeptide(L)'
;MQVIHEGSEIWGHDRPDLGGAEPGPAFGRLFDAHAPQLRRYLARRVGPEPANDLVAETFLVALRRRETYRPELGTARSWLYGIATNLLRHHVRSELRGLQATARLARTGE
;
A
#
# COMPACT_ATOMS: atom_id res chain seq x y z
N MET A 1 -25.16 -14.28 -4.90
CA MET A 1 -23.87 -14.98 -4.71
C MET A 1 -23.33 -15.33 -6.09
N GLN A 2 -22.47 -14.49 -6.67
CA GLN A 2 -21.80 -14.82 -7.93
C GLN A 2 -20.48 -14.04 -8.08
N VAL A 3 -19.42 -14.83 -8.17
CA VAL A 3 -18.15 -14.65 -8.89
C VAL A 3 -17.18 -13.53 -8.47
N ILE A 4 -16.36 -13.82 -7.45
CA ILE A 4 -15.04 -13.21 -7.27
C ILE A 4 -14.01 -14.19 -7.86
N HIS A 5 -13.96 -14.33 -9.18
CA HIS A 5 -12.95 -15.17 -9.85
C HIS A 5 -12.32 -14.50 -11.08
N GLU A 6 -12.38 -13.18 -11.20
CA GLU A 6 -11.78 -12.45 -12.35
C GLU A 6 -10.36 -11.93 -12.05
N GLY A 7 -9.88 -12.10 -10.81
CA GLY A 7 -8.59 -11.54 -10.40
C GLY A 7 -7.37 -12.39 -10.78
N SER A 8 -7.43 -13.72 -10.77
CA SER A 8 -6.19 -14.52 -10.78
C SER A 8 -5.48 -14.59 -12.12
N GLU A 9 -6.20 -14.43 -13.24
CA GLU A 9 -5.64 -14.55 -14.60
C GLU A 9 -4.89 -13.28 -15.05
N ILE A 10 -5.30 -12.10 -14.57
CA ILE A 10 -4.72 -10.80 -14.92
C ILE A 10 -3.39 -10.48 -14.21
N TRP A 11 -3.07 -11.14 -13.08
CA TRP A 11 -1.91 -10.78 -12.25
C TRP A 11 -0.74 -11.77 -12.30
N GLY A 12 -0.86 -12.87 -13.04
CA GLY A 12 0.20 -13.88 -13.16
C GLY A 12 1.46 -13.40 -13.87
N HIS A 13 1.38 -12.29 -14.59
CA HIS A 13 2.44 -11.79 -15.47
C HIS A 13 2.91 -10.36 -15.14
N ASP A 14 2.39 -9.75 -14.07
CA ASP A 14 2.71 -8.37 -13.72
C ASP A 14 4.08 -8.26 -13.02
N ARG A 15 5.10 -8.26 -13.87
CA ARG A 15 6.54 -8.20 -13.54
C ARG A 15 7.22 -7.11 -14.38
N PRO A 16 6.83 -5.84 -14.22
CA PRO A 16 7.42 -4.74 -14.98
C PRO A 16 8.89 -4.54 -14.62
N ASP A 17 9.70 -4.15 -15.60
CA ASP A 17 10.99 -3.55 -15.30
C ASP A 17 10.76 -2.14 -14.73
N LEU A 18 10.98 -2.00 -13.42
CA LEU A 18 10.88 -0.72 -12.71
C LEU A 18 12.26 -0.04 -12.56
N GLY A 19 13.35 -0.70 -12.94
CA GLY A 19 14.73 -0.22 -12.84
C GLY A 19 15.26 0.44 -14.11
N GLY A 20 14.53 0.33 -15.23
CA GLY A 20 14.92 0.90 -16.53
C GLY A 20 15.07 2.43 -16.56
N ALA A 21 15.63 2.92 -17.68
CA ALA A 21 16.03 4.32 -17.88
C ALA A 21 14.87 5.35 -17.75
N GLU A 22 13.64 4.93 -18.04
CA GLU A 22 12.44 5.77 -18.00
C GLU A 22 11.37 5.16 -17.08
N PRO A 23 11.49 5.31 -15.74
CA PRO A 23 10.59 4.67 -14.80
C PRO A 23 9.17 5.24 -14.83
N GLY A 24 8.98 6.48 -15.29
CA GLY A 24 7.70 7.21 -15.23
C GLY A 24 6.53 6.46 -15.88
N PRO A 25 6.58 6.12 -17.18
CA PRO A 25 5.49 5.43 -17.86
C PRO A 25 5.18 4.03 -17.31
N ALA A 26 6.20 3.27 -16.90
CA ALA A 26 6.02 1.97 -16.28
C ALA A 26 5.31 2.09 -14.92
N PHE A 27 5.69 3.11 -14.13
CA PHE A 27 5.11 3.36 -12.83
C PHE A 27 3.69 3.93 -12.91
N GLY A 28 3.38 4.74 -13.94
CA GLY A 28 2.02 5.20 -14.22
C GLY A 28 1.06 4.03 -14.47
N ARG A 29 1.46 3.08 -15.34
CA ARG A 29 0.67 1.85 -15.58
C ARG A 29 0.52 1.02 -14.31
N LEU A 30 1.57 0.92 -13.50
CA LEU A 30 1.51 0.22 -12.21
C LEU A 30 0.51 0.90 -11.26
N PHE A 31 0.46 2.23 -11.24
CA PHE A 31 -0.51 2.98 -10.44
C PHE A 31 -1.94 2.69 -10.88
N ASP A 32 -2.23 2.87 -12.17
CA ASP A 32 -3.57 2.66 -12.73
C ASP A 32 -4.08 1.24 -12.47
N ALA A 33 -3.19 0.25 -12.59
CA ALA A 33 -3.54 -1.16 -12.42
C ALA A 33 -3.82 -1.55 -10.96
N HIS A 34 -3.12 -0.98 -9.98
CA HIS A 34 -3.11 -1.49 -8.58
C HIS A 34 -3.68 -0.55 -7.53
N ALA A 35 -3.69 0.77 -7.77
CA ALA A 35 -4.17 1.73 -6.79
C ALA A 35 -5.61 1.47 -6.32
N PRO A 36 -6.59 1.11 -7.19
CA PRO A 36 -7.97 0.85 -6.75
C PRO A 36 -8.10 -0.33 -5.76
N GLN A 37 -7.38 -1.41 -6.01
CA GLN A 37 -7.42 -2.63 -5.20
C GLN A 37 -6.62 -2.42 -3.91
N LEU A 38 -5.50 -1.71 -3.98
CA LEU A 38 -4.71 -1.35 -2.80
C LEU A 38 -5.48 -0.42 -1.87
N ARG A 39 -6.19 0.58 -2.43
CA ARG A 39 -7.10 1.46 -1.68
C ARG A 39 -8.19 0.64 -0.99
N ARG A 40 -8.83 -0.29 -1.69
CA ARG A 40 -9.86 -1.18 -1.11
C ARG A 40 -9.30 -2.05 0.02
N TYR A 41 -8.06 -2.53 -0.13
CA TYR A 41 -7.37 -3.30 0.91
C TYR A 41 -7.09 -2.47 2.17
N LEU A 42 -6.61 -1.23 2.01
CA LEU A 42 -6.31 -0.32 3.11
C LEU A 42 -7.58 0.23 3.77
N ALA A 43 -8.58 0.62 2.98
CA ALA A 43 -9.83 1.19 3.48
C ALA A 43 -10.59 0.23 4.40
N ARG A 44 -10.49 -1.08 4.15
CA ARG A 44 -11.04 -2.11 5.05
C ARG A 44 -10.39 -2.16 6.43
N ARG A 45 -9.23 -1.53 6.63
CA ARG A 45 -8.43 -1.61 7.86
C ARG A 45 -8.33 -0.30 8.62
N VAL A 46 -8.29 0.83 7.90
CA VAL A 46 -8.13 2.18 8.50
C VAL A 46 -9.22 3.15 8.10
N GLY A 47 -10.23 2.70 7.35
CA GLY A 47 -11.26 3.57 6.80
C GLY A 47 -10.83 4.26 5.50
N PRO A 48 -11.79 4.91 4.79
CA PRO A 48 -11.57 5.45 3.46
C PRO A 48 -10.59 6.62 3.42
N GLU A 49 -10.61 7.49 4.44
CA GLU A 49 -9.77 8.70 4.46
C GLU A 49 -8.27 8.36 4.57
N PRO A 50 -7.78 7.63 5.60
CA PRO A 50 -6.35 7.33 5.69
C PRO A 50 -5.87 6.39 4.58
N ALA A 51 -6.78 5.66 3.93
CA ALA A 51 -6.42 4.76 2.84
C ALA A 51 -5.91 5.51 1.61
N ASN A 52 -6.42 6.70 1.30
CA ASN A 52 -5.94 7.48 0.15
C ASN A 52 -4.47 7.92 0.37
N ASP A 53 -4.16 8.41 1.57
CA ASP A 53 -2.80 8.83 1.93
C ASP A 53 -1.83 7.65 1.93
N LEU A 54 -2.24 6.52 2.50
CA LEU A 54 -1.40 5.31 2.51
C LEU A 54 -1.17 4.74 1.10
N VAL A 55 -2.12 4.89 0.17
CA VAL A 55 -1.89 4.54 -1.25
C VAL A 55 -0.84 5.46 -1.85
N ALA A 56 -1.01 6.78 -1.70
CA ALA A 56 -0.06 7.75 -2.24
C ALA A 56 1.36 7.51 -1.67
N GLU A 57 1.47 7.31 -0.36
CA GLU A 57 2.74 7.03 0.30
C GLU A 57 3.34 5.70 -0.17
N THR A 58 2.52 4.66 -0.37
CA THR A 58 2.99 3.38 -0.90
C THR A 58 3.67 3.56 -2.25
N PHE A 59 3.04 4.29 -3.18
CA PHE A 59 3.60 4.52 -4.50
C PHE A 59 4.83 5.44 -4.46
N LEU A 60 4.85 6.44 -3.58
CA LEU A 60 6.05 7.26 -3.36
C LEU A 60 7.24 6.44 -2.81
N VAL A 61 6.98 5.52 -1.89
CA VAL A 61 8.02 4.61 -1.35
C VAL A 61 8.46 3.63 -2.44
N ALA A 62 7.53 3.06 -3.19
CA ALA A 62 7.83 2.16 -4.29
C ALA A 62 8.66 2.85 -5.38
N LEU A 63 8.36 4.09 -5.76
CA LEU A 63 9.15 4.82 -6.77
C LEU A 63 10.60 5.05 -6.29
N ARG A 64 10.76 5.45 -5.02
CA ARG A 64 12.09 5.64 -4.39
C ARG A 64 12.88 4.34 -4.27
N ARG A 65 12.19 3.21 -4.11
CA ARG A 65 12.80 1.88 -3.91
C ARG A 65 12.69 0.97 -5.14
N ARG A 66 12.35 1.50 -6.31
CA ARG A 66 12.07 0.71 -7.53
C ARG A 66 13.22 -0.22 -7.92
N GLU A 67 14.46 0.19 -7.67
CA GLU A 67 15.68 -0.58 -7.91
C GLU A 67 15.84 -1.79 -6.97
N THR A 68 15.03 -1.89 -5.91
CA THR A 68 14.98 -3.05 -5.01
C THR A 68 13.94 -4.09 -5.42
N TYR A 69 13.08 -3.76 -6.39
CA TYR A 69 12.13 -4.73 -6.92
C TYR A 69 12.90 -5.84 -7.65
N ARG A 70 12.54 -7.09 -7.34
CA ARG A 70 13.14 -8.31 -7.90
C ARG A 70 12.00 -9.17 -8.45
N PRO A 71 11.72 -9.11 -9.76
CA PRO A 71 10.62 -9.84 -10.40
C PRO A 71 10.63 -11.35 -10.17
N GLU A 72 11.81 -11.92 -9.94
CA GLU A 72 12.06 -13.32 -9.62
C GLU A 72 11.57 -13.70 -8.21
N LEU A 73 11.47 -12.75 -7.28
CA LEU A 73 11.00 -12.98 -5.92
C LEU A 73 9.48 -12.76 -5.77
N GLY A 74 8.84 -12.10 -6.73
CA GLY A 74 7.40 -11.85 -6.68
C GLY A 74 6.87 -10.85 -7.71
N THR A 75 5.54 -10.80 -7.82
CA THR A 75 4.84 -9.82 -8.67
C THR A 75 4.92 -8.42 -8.07
N ALA A 76 4.81 -7.38 -8.90
CA ALA A 76 4.81 -6.00 -8.41
C ALA A 76 3.66 -5.75 -7.42
N ARG A 77 2.50 -6.39 -7.65
CA ARG A 77 1.41 -6.43 -6.68
C ARG A 77 1.87 -6.89 -5.29
N SER A 78 2.52 -8.05 -5.18
CA SER A 78 2.94 -8.59 -3.88
C SER A 78 3.93 -7.66 -3.17
N TRP A 79 4.83 -7.04 -3.94
CA TRP A 79 5.79 -6.06 -3.45
C TRP A 79 5.11 -4.78 -2.93
N LEU A 80 4.14 -4.23 -3.67
CA LEU A 80 3.34 -3.08 -3.24
C LEU A 80 2.55 -3.37 -1.96
N TYR A 81 1.95 -4.56 -1.85
CA TYR A 81 1.23 -4.97 -0.64
C TYR A 81 2.15 -5.13 0.57
N GLY A 82 3.40 -5.55 0.36
CA GLY A 82 4.43 -5.57 1.41
C GLY A 82 4.73 -4.17 1.95
N ILE A 83 4.95 -3.20 1.05
CA ILE A 83 5.17 -1.79 1.41
C ILE A 83 3.95 -1.24 2.16
N ALA A 84 2.76 -1.37 1.58
CA ALA A 84 1.52 -0.86 2.17
C ALA A 84 1.23 -1.47 3.55
N THR A 85 1.50 -2.76 3.73
CA THR A 85 1.30 -3.45 5.01
C THR A 85 2.26 -2.93 6.07
N ASN A 86 3.49 -2.58 5.69
CA ASN A 86 4.43 -1.95 6.61
C ASN A 86 3.96 -0.55 7.00
N LEU A 87 3.58 0.29 6.04
CA LEU A 87 3.06 1.64 6.31
C LEU A 87 1.82 1.61 7.20
N LEU A 88 0.88 0.71 6.91
CA LEU A 88 -0.30 0.47 7.74
C LEU A 88 0.07 0.13 9.19
N ARG A 89 1.04 -0.77 9.41
CA ARG A 89 1.49 -1.11 10.78
C ARG A 89 2.10 0.09 11.49
N HIS A 90 2.75 1.00 10.79
CA HIS A 90 3.24 2.25 11.37
C HIS A 90 2.07 3.19 11.72
N HIS A 91 1.14 3.39 10.79
CA HIS A 91 -0.04 4.24 10.99
C HIS A 91 -0.87 3.81 12.22
N VAL A 92 -1.25 2.53 12.29
CA VAL A 92 -2.03 1.99 13.43
C VAL A 92 -1.30 2.14 14.76
N ARG A 93 0.04 1.94 14.79
CA ARG A 93 0.82 2.13 16.02
C ARG A 93 0.88 3.59 16.45
N SER A 94 0.95 4.53 15.51
CA SER A 94 0.94 5.97 15.82
C SER A 94 -0.40 6.41 16.39
N GLU A 95 -1.52 6.00 15.78
CA GLU A 95 -2.87 6.27 16.28
C GLU A 95 -3.09 5.75 17.70
N LEU A 96 -2.73 4.48 17.95
CA LEU A 96 -2.85 3.88 19.29
C LEU A 96 -2.03 4.63 20.34
N ARG A 97 -0.82 5.10 20.00
CA ARG A 97 0.01 5.91 20.91
C ARG A 97 -0.63 7.26 21.19
N GLY A 98 -1.23 7.91 20.19
CA GLY A 98 -1.97 9.17 20.34
C GLY A 98 -3.17 9.03 21.28
N LEU A 99 -3.97 7.97 21.09
CA LEU A 99 -5.10 7.64 21.97
C LEU A 99 -4.65 7.34 23.41
N GLN A 100 -3.55 6.62 23.59
CA GLN A 100 -2.99 6.36 24.93
C GLN A 100 -2.43 7.62 25.61
N ALA A 101 -1.94 8.60 24.84
CA ALA A 101 -1.46 9.87 25.38
C ALA A 101 -2.63 10.75 25.82
N THR A 102 -3.66 10.87 24.99
CA THR A 102 -4.89 11.62 25.31
C THR A 102 -5.62 11.01 26.51
N ALA A 103 -5.76 9.67 26.57
CA ALA A 103 -6.35 8.98 27.71
C ALA A 103 -5.53 9.09 29.00
N ARG A 104 -4.21 9.33 28.91
CA ARG A 104 -3.37 9.63 30.09
C ARG A 104 -3.61 11.04 30.58
N LEU A 105 -3.62 12.02 29.69
CA LEU A 105 -3.92 13.42 30.03
C LEU A 105 -5.31 13.55 30.67
N ALA A 106 -6.31 12.84 30.14
CA ALA A 106 -7.66 12.83 30.70
C ALA A 106 -7.73 12.22 32.12
N ARG A 107 -6.83 11.29 32.49
CA ARG A 107 -6.80 10.66 33.82
C ARG A 107 -5.94 11.39 34.86
N THR A 108 -5.07 12.31 34.43
CA THR A 108 -4.20 13.08 35.33
C THR A 108 -4.79 14.47 35.65
N GLY A 109 -5.90 14.85 34.99
CA GLY A 109 -6.63 16.09 35.23
C GLY A 109 -7.82 15.98 36.18
N GLU A 110 -8.01 14.83 36.84
CA GLU A 110 -8.94 14.64 37.98
C GLU A 110 -8.17 14.69 39.30
#